data_AF-A0AB72ZGV5-F1
#
_entry.id   AF-A0AB72ZGV5-F1
#
_cell.length_a   1.000
_cell.length_b   1.000
_cell.length_c   1.000
_cell.angle_alpha   90.00
_cell.angle_beta   90.00
_cell.angle_gamma   90.00
#
_symmetry.space_group_name_H-M   'P 1'
#
loop_
_entity.id
_entity.type
_entity.pdbx_description
1 polymer ?
#
loop_
_entity_poly.entity_id
_entity_poly.type
_entity_poly.pdbx_seq_one_letter_code
_entity_poly.pdbx_strand_id
1 'polypeptide(L)'
;MSDGWNIALLGATGAVGEALLELLNERQFPVGELYPLASERSAGATVRFNGKSILVENVAEFDWSQAQLAFFVAGREASAQYAEEAGNAGCLVIDSSGLFAMEPDIPLVVPSVNPQVLA
;
A
#
# COMPACT_ATOMS: atom_id res chain seq x y z
N MET A 1 17.96 12.10 -4.35
CA MET A 1 17.10 11.30 -5.24
C MET A 1 17.16 9.90 -4.68
N SER A 2 16.08 9.41 -4.08
CA SER A 2 16.00 8.04 -3.60
C SER A 2 15.89 7.12 -4.82
N ASP A 3 16.76 6.11 -4.94
CA ASP A 3 16.80 5.17 -6.07
C ASP A 3 15.66 4.12 -6.00
N GLY A 4 14.47 4.51 -5.53
CA GLY A 4 13.36 3.58 -5.31
C GLY A 4 12.00 4.26 -5.23
N TRP A 5 10.95 3.43 -5.22
CA TRP A 5 9.56 3.89 -5.15
C TRP A 5 9.20 4.31 -3.74
N ASN A 6 8.54 5.47 -3.63
CA ASN A 6 7.89 5.86 -2.39
C ASN A 6 6.59 5.06 -2.23
N ILE A 7 6.48 4.29 -1.14
CA ILE A 7 5.41 3.32 -0.94
C ILE A 7 4.60 3.67 0.30
N ALA A 8 3.29 3.83 0.12
CA ALA A 8 2.31 3.79 1.21
C ALA A 8 1.82 2.35 1.41
N LEU A 9 1.75 1.90 2.67
CA LEU A 9 1.22 0.58 3.02
C LEU A 9 0.06 0.75 4.01
N LEU A 10 -1.17 0.70 3.52
CA LEU A 10 -2.36 0.77 4.37
C LEU A 10 -2.73 -0.61 4.90
N GLY A 11 -2.69 -0.76 6.23
CA GLY A 11 -2.83 -2.05 6.91
C GLY A 11 -1.49 -2.65 7.32
N ALA A 12 -0.46 -1.81 7.52
CA ALA A 12 0.91 -2.24 7.83
C ALA A 12 1.03 -3.10 9.10
N THR A 13 0.11 -2.96 10.06
CA THR A 13 0.11 -3.72 11.32
C THR A 13 -0.67 -5.04 11.24
N GLY A 14 -1.27 -5.36 10.10
CA GLY A 14 -1.99 -6.62 9.89
C GLY A 14 -1.05 -7.71 9.38
N ALA A 15 -1.47 -8.98 9.50
CA ALA A 15 -0.66 -10.13 9.07
C ALA A 15 -0.25 -10.07 7.57
N VAL A 16 -1.13 -9.56 6.70
CA VAL A 16 -0.81 -9.38 5.26
C VAL A 16 0.18 -8.23 5.06
N GLY A 17 0.05 -7.15 5.83
CA GLY A 17 0.98 -6.02 5.79
C GLY A 17 2.39 -6.43 6.24
N GLU A 18 2.51 -7.16 7.34
CA GLU A 18 3.78 -7.72 7.82
C GLU A 18 4.42 -8.63 6.77
N ALA A 19 3.65 -9.57 6.21
CA ALA A 19 4.14 -10.46 5.15
C ALA A 19 4.57 -9.70 3.88
N LEU A 20 3.88 -8.61 3.53
CA LEU A 20 4.26 -7.78 2.40
C LEU A 20 5.58 -7.05 2.64
N LEU A 21 5.79 -6.51 3.85
CA LEU A 21 7.06 -5.87 4.23
C LEU A 21 8.24 -6.85 4.19
N GLU A 22 8.03 -8.07 4.69
CA GLU A 22 9.01 -9.15 4.59
C GLU A 22 9.32 -9.48 3.13
N LEU A 23 8.29 -9.67 2.30
CA LEU A 23 8.47 -10.00 0.88
C LEU A 23 9.19 -8.89 0.10
N LEU A 24 8.86 -7.62 0.35
CA LEU A 24 9.55 -6.48 -0.27
C LEU A 24 11.05 -6.50 0.06
N ASN A 25 11.39 -6.83 1.31
CA ASN A 25 12.78 -6.91 1.77
C ASN A 25 13.50 -8.13 1.18
N GLU A 26 12.88 -9.32 1.20
CA GLU A 26 13.43 -10.55 0.63
C GLU A 26 13.70 -10.44 -0.87
N ARG A 27 12.80 -9.77 -1.59
CA ARG A 27 12.92 -9.54 -3.04
C ARG A 27 13.88 -8.41 -3.39
N GLN A 28 14.42 -7.72 -2.39
CA GLN A 28 15.21 -6.50 -2.55
C GLN A 28 14.49 -5.48 -3.45
N PHE A 29 13.17 -5.33 -3.25
CA PHE A 29 12.37 -4.41 -4.04
C PHE A 29 12.90 -2.98 -3.83
N PRO A 30 13.03 -2.16 -4.89
CA PRO A 30 13.58 -0.81 -4.78
C PRO A 30 12.58 0.11 -4.05
N VAL A 31 12.66 0.14 -2.72
CA VAL A 31 11.88 1.03 -1.85
C VAL A 31 12.71 2.27 -1.54
N GLY A 32 12.15 3.45 -1.83
CA GLY A 32 12.69 4.75 -1.43
C GLY A 32 12.26 5.06 0.00
N GLU A 33 11.22 5.87 0.15
CA GLU A 33 10.56 6.09 1.44
C GLU A 33 9.38 5.12 1.63
N LEU A 34 9.23 4.59 2.85
CA LEU A 34 8.13 3.71 3.24
C LEU A 34 7.25 4.42 4.26
N TYR A 35 5.97 4.53 3.96
CA TYR A 35 4.93 5.11 4.81
C TYR A 35 3.98 4.00 5.27
N PRO A 36 4.24 3.35 6.42
CA PRO A 36 3.32 2.37 6.97
C PRO A 36 2.13 3.09 7.62
N LEU A 37 0.94 2.79 7.13
CA LEU A 37 -0.31 3.44 7.54
C LEU A 37 -1.25 2.44 8.20
N ALA A 38 -1.97 2.91 9.20
CA ALA A 38 -3.08 2.18 9.80
C ALA A 38 -4.18 3.15 10.26
N SER A 39 -5.29 2.60 10.77
CA SER A 39 -6.31 3.41 11.42
C SER A 39 -5.77 4.06 12.70
N GLU A 40 -6.44 5.08 13.20
CA GLU A 40 -6.12 5.79 14.45
C GLU A 40 -5.86 4.82 15.63
N ARG A 41 -6.62 3.72 15.71
CA ARG A 41 -6.45 2.69 16.75
C ARG A 41 -5.05 2.06 16.77
N SER A 42 -4.43 1.95 15.61
CA SER A 42 -3.15 1.27 15.38
C SER A 42 -2.01 2.23 15.07
N ALA A 43 -2.32 3.51 14.86
CA ALA A 43 -1.32 4.57 14.73
C ALA A 43 -0.44 4.64 15.99
N GLY A 44 0.84 4.93 15.81
CA GLY A 44 1.83 4.90 16.90
C GLY A 44 2.45 3.53 17.18
N ALA A 45 1.95 2.46 16.55
CA ALA A 45 2.67 1.19 16.51
C ALA A 45 3.98 1.33 15.71
N THR A 46 4.83 0.31 15.76
CA THR A 46 6.06 0.28 14.95
C THR A 46 6.15 -1.01 14.17
N VAL A 47 6.54 -0.90 12.90
CA VAL A 47 6.86 -2.05 12.04
C VAL A 47 8.37 -2.08 11.77
N ARG A 48 8.90 -3.25 11.40
CA ARG A 48 10.30 -3.39 11.01
C ARG A 48 10.42 -3.52 9.50
N PHE A 49 11.29 -2.72 8.91
CA PHE A 49 11.62 -2.81 7.50
C PHE A 49 13.09 -2.46 7.28
N ASN A 50 13.81 -3.28 6.50
CA ASN A 50 15.23 -3.10 6.18
C ASN A 50 16.12 -2.80 7.43
N GLY A 51 15.90 -3.57 8.50
CA GLY A 51 16.64 -3.44 9.77
C GLY A 51 16.30 -2.21 10.62
N LYS A 52 15.35 -1.37 10.18
CA LYS A 52 14.90 -0.17 10.90
C LYS A 52 13.51 -0.39 11.49
N SER A 53 13.24 0.25 12.62
CA SER A 53 11.89 0.40 13.16
C SER A 53 11.28 1.69 12.60
N ILE A 54 10.09 1.59 12.01
CA ILE A 54 9.37 2.71 11.39
C ILE A 54 8.05 2.88 12.13
N LEU A 55 7.71 4.12 12.46
CA LEU A 55 6.46 4.47 13.13
C LEU A 55 5.30 4.33 12.15
N VAL A 56 4.21 3.72 12.58
CA VAL A 56 2.97 3.62 11.82
C VAL A 56 2.18 4.93 11.98
N GLU A 57 1.89 5.58 10.87
CA GLU A 57 1.14 6.83 10.82
C GLU A 57 -0.37 6.58 10.72
N ASN A 58 -1.16 7.58 11.15
CA ASN A 58 -2.60 7.55 10.98
C ASN A 58 -2.94 7.86 9.52
N VAL A 59 -3.61 6.93 8.83
CA VAL A 59 -4.01 7.10 7.43
C VAL A 59 -4.85 8.36 7.20
N ALA A 60 -5.66 8.77 8.18
CA ALA A 60 -6.51 9.95 8.06
C ALA A 60 -5.74 11.28 7.99
N GLU A 61 -4.48 11.29 8.39
CA GLU A 61 -3.60 12.47 8.41
C GLU A 61 -2.52 12.40 7.31
N PHE A 62 -2.51 11.32 6.53
CA PHE A 62 -1.47 11.06 5.55
C PHE A 62 -1.66 11.88 4.27
N ASP A 63 -0.60 12.56 3.84
CA ASP A 63 -0.56 13.21 2.52
C ASP A 63 -0.13 12.19 1.45
N TRP A 64 -1.12 11.72 0.69
CA TRP A 64 -0.93 10.75 -0.40
C TRP A 64 0.00 11.22 -1.52
N SER A 65 0.23 12.52 -1.68
CA SER A 65 1.16 13.04 -2.72
C SER A 65 2.62 12.66 -2.45
N GLN A 66 2.93 12.21 -1.23
CA GLN A 66 4.26 11.72 -0.85
C GLN A 66 4.58 10.33 -1.43
N ALA A 67 3.55 9.54 -1.78
CA ALA A 67 3.68 8.18 -2.26
C ALA A 67 3.46 8.07 -3.78
N GLN A 68 4.11 7.09 -4.40
CA GLN A 68 3.95 6.76 -5.82
C GLN A 68 3.20 5.43 -5.99
N LEU A 69 3.44 4.49 -5.07
CA LEU A 69 2.78 3.21 -4.99
C LEU A 69 2.03 3.13 -3.66
N ALA A 70 0.82 2.60 -3.68
CA ALA A 70 0.06 2.36 -2.46
C ALA A 70 -0.50 0.94 -2.42
N PHE A 71 -0.11 0.17 -1.41
CA PHE A 71 -0.67 -1.17 -1.17
C PHE A 71 -1.77 -1.08 -0.13
N PHE A 72 -2.97 -1.55 -0.49
CA PHE A 72 -4.13 -1.56 0.37
C PHE A 72 -4.43 -2.99 0.81
N VAL A 73 -4.13 -3.28 2.08
CA VAL A 73 -4.32 -4.60 2.71
C VAL A 73 -5.13 -4.50 4.03
N ALA A 74 -5.91 -3.42 4.18
CA ALA A 74 -6.69 -3.11 5.37
C ALA A 74 -8.20 -3.47 5.25
N GLY A 75 -8.59 -4.18 4.19
CA GLY A 75 -9.97 -4.60 3.95
C GLY A 75 -10.82 -3.56 3.20
N ARG A 76 -12.09 -3.91 2.97
CA ARG A 76 -12.98 -3.18 2.05
C ARG A 76 -13.36 -1.79 2.54
N GLU A 77 -13.53 -1.60 3.84
CA GLU A 77 -13.93 -0.30 4.41
C GLU A 77 -12.84 0.76 4.22
N ALA A 78 -11.59 0.42 4.57
CA ALA A 78 -10.45 1.30 4.34
C ALA A 78 -10.24 1.60 2.84
N SER A 79 -10.45 0.60 1.98
CA SER A 79 -10.31 0.77 0.53
C SER A 79 -11.40 1.67 -0.05
N ALA A 80 -12.64 1.53 0.42
CA ALA A 80 -13.73 2.43 0.03
C ALA A 80 -13.47 3.88 0.44
N GLN A 81 -12.79 4.08 1.57
CA GLN A 81 -12.53 5.41 2.09
C GLN A 81 -11.36 6.11 1.40
N TYR A 82 -10.24 5.42 1.17
CA TYR A 82 -8.98 6.08 0.80
C TYR A 82 -8.46 5.75 -0.61
N ALA A 83 -9.00 4.75 -1.31
CA ALA A 83 -8.44 4.35 -2.61
C ALA A 83 -8.61 5.45 -3.67
N GLU A 84 -9.78 6.08 -3.73
CA GLU A 84 -10.03 7.19 -4.67
C GLU A 84 -9.18 8.42 -4.32
N GLU A 85 -9.04 8.76 -3.04
CA GLU A 85 -8.19 9.85 -2.57
C GLU A 85 -6.72 9.63 -2.97
N ALA A 86 -6.18 8.45 -2.70
CA ALA A 86 -4.82 8.08 -3.06
C ALA A 86 -4.60 8.11 -4.59
N GLY A 87 -5.54 7.57 -5.36
CA GLY A 87 -5.50 7.59 -6.82
C GLY A 87 -5.52 9.02 -7.39
N ASN A 88 -6.38 9.89 -6.86
CA ASN A 88 -6.48 11.30 -7.25
C ASN A 88 -5.22 12.10 -6.88
N ALA A 89 -4.49 11.70 -5.83
CA ALA A 89 -3.20 12.25 -5.47
C ALA A 89 -2.04 11.77 -6.37
N GLY A 90 -2.30 10.83 -7.28
CA GLY A 90 -1.32 10.31 -8.24
C GLY A 90 -0.67 8.99 -7.83
N CYS A 91 -1.15 8.32 -6.77
CA CYS A 91 -0.66 7.00 -6.41
C CYS A 91 -1.17 5.94 -7.39
N LEU A 92 -0.31 5.00 -7.77
CA LEU A 92 -0.77 3.72 -8.30
C LEU A 92 -1.21 2.84 -7.13
N VAL A 93 -2.53 2.64 -7.00
CA VAL A 93 -3.15 1.88 -5.91
C VAL A 93 -3.28 0.41 -6.30
N ILE A 94 -2.76 -0.47 -5.44
CA ILE A 94 -2.90 -1.93 -5.53
C ILE A 94 -3.74 -2.37 -4.35
N ASP A 95 -5.02 -2.66 -4.61
CA ASP A 95 -5.99 -3.10 -3.61
C ASP A 95 -6.16 -4.62 -3.57
N SER A 96 -5.98 -5.21 -2.39
CA SER A 96 -6.23 -6.63 -2.14
C SER A 96 -7.56 -6.90 -1.44
N SER A 97 -8.41 -5.88 -1.24
CA SER A 97 -9.70 -6.04 -0.55
C SER A 97 -10.79 -6.68 -1.41
N GLY A 98 -10.62 -6.61 -2.74
CA GLY A 98 -11.60 -7.08 -3.71
C GLY A 98 -12.81 -6.16 -3.87
N LEU A 99 -12.79 -4.96 -3.28
CA LEU A 99 -13.88 -3.99 -3.39
C LEU A 99 -14.17 -3.61 -4.84
N PHE A 100 -13.11 -3.41 -5.62
CA PHE A 100 -13.16 -2.90 -7.00
C PHE A 100 -13.12 -3.99 -8.07
N ALA A 101 -13.16 -5.27 -7.69
CA ALA A 101 -12.90 -6.39 -8.60
C ALA A 101 -13.90 -6.51 -9.77
N MET A 102 -15.07 -5.89 -9.66
CA MET A 102 -16.12 -5.89 -10.69
C MET A 102 -16.28 -4.52 -11.36
N GLU A 103 -15.49 -3.51 -10.99
CA GLU A 103 -15.54 -2.19 -11.60
C GLU A 103 -14.92 -2.24 -13.00
N PRO A 104 -15.65 -1.85 -14.07
CA PRO A 104 -15.16 -2.02 -15.45
C PRO A 104 -13.85 -1.30 -15.75
N ASP A 105 -13.62 -0.16 -15.09
CA ASP A 105 -12.44 0.68 -15.32
C ASP A 105 -11.25 0.31 -14.41
N ILE A 106 -11.41 -0.70 -13.54
CA ILE A 106 -10.38 -1.13 -12.59
C ILE A 106 -9.95 -2.56 -12.91
N PRO A 107 -8.71 -2.79 -13.39
CA PRO A 107 -8.29 -4.12 -13.81
C PRO A 107 -8.07 -5.05 -12.61
N LEU A 108 -8.72 -6.21 -12.62
CA LEU A 108 -8.42 -7.31 -11.71
C LEU A 108 -7.23 -8.12 -12.25
N VAL A 109 -6.06 -8.01 -11.60
CA VAL A 109 -4.80 -8.56 -12.11
C VAL A 109 -4.31 -9.75 -11.31
N VAL A 110 -3.98 -10.83 -12.01
CA VAL A 110 -3.12 -11.92 -11.56
C VAL A 110 -1.95 -12.00 -12.55
N PRO A 111 -0.73 -11.55 -12.18
CA PRO A 111 0.36 -11.33 -13.13
C PRO A 111 0.74 -12.55 -13.99
N SER A 112 0.58 -13.76 -13.48
CA SER A 112 0.88 -15.00 -14.21
C SER A 112 -0.25 -15.50 -15.12
N VAL A 113 -1.44 -14.89 -15.04
CA VAL A 113 -2.65 -15.34 -15.76
C VAL A 113 -3.11 -14.30 -16.78
N ASN A 114 -3.16 -13.02 -16.41
CA ASN A 114 -3.72 -11.97 -17.25
C ASN A 114 -2.92 -10.65 -17.24
N PRO A 115 -1.59 -10.66 -17.48
CA PRO A 115 -0.78 -9.43 -17.47
C PRO A 115 -1.22 -8.39 -18.52
N GLN A 116 -1.85 -8.84 -19.61
CA GLN A 116 -2.30 -7.98 -20.71
C GLN A 116 -3.37 -6.95 -20.33
N VAL A 117 -4.01 -7.06 -19.16
CA VAL A 117 -5.00 -6.07 -18.71
C VAL A 117 -4.35 -4.77 -18.23
N LEU A 118 -3.02 -4.73 -18.08
CA LEU A 118 -2.23 -3.55 -17.73
C LEU A 118 -1.57 -2.87 -18.94
N ALA A 119 -1.80 -3.37 -20.17
CA ALA A 119 -1.12 -2.97 -21.39
C ALA A 119 -1.85 -1.87 -22.18
#